data_AF-A0A1H3KE70-F1
#
_entry.id   AF-A0A1H3KE70-F1
#
_cell.length_a   1.000
_cell.length_b   1.000
_cell.length_c   1.000
_cell.angle_alpha   90.00
_cell.angle_beta   90.00
_cell.angle_gamma   90.00
#
_symmetry.space_group_name_H-M   'P 1'
#
loop_
_entity.id
_entity.type
_entity.pdbx_description
1 polymer ?
#
loop_
_entity_poly.entity_id
_entity_poly.type
_entity_poly.pdbx_seq_one_letter_code
_entity_poly.pdbx_strand_id
1 'polypeptide(L)'
;MNADRSDDGPCEHTPTEEPPSEHDTTEAQSREGRVCVVAVQEDTFERCRNGFYPAPRSYDRTREPFDFLALYRTAPVSAVTQYAPVTDRIEQTRGGPGPMSEADWAATVDPFSDERVVVVFELGDLVPLATPVRNDQTGVRGAWYCTLDDLREAGTLSELSAAAQA
;
A
#
# COMPACT_ATOMS: atom_id res chain seq x y z
N MET A 1 -50.70 58.39 36.42
CA MET A 1 -49.46 58.45 37.23
C MET A 1 -49.05 57.03 37.52
N ASN A 2 -47.86 56.66 37.01
CA ASN A 2 -46.95 55.56 37.40
C ASN A 2 -47.52 54.13 37.42
N ALA A 3 -47.06 53.26 36.51
CA ALA A 3 -45.92 52.32 36.67
C ALA A 3 -46.34 51.15 37.59
N ASP A 4 -46.11 49.87 37.29
CA ASP A 4 -44.85 49.24 36.94
C ASP A 4 -45.10 47.70 36.89
N ARG A 5 -44.52 47.02 35.89
CA ARG A 5 -43.96 45.64 35.88
C ARG A 5 -44.85 44.43 36.23
N SER A 6 -45.06 43.49 35.30
CA SER A 6 -44.19 42.35 34.90
C SER A 6 -44.55 41.08 35.66
N ASP A 7 -45.09 40.09 34.96
CA ASP A 7 -44.55 38.71 34.90
C ASP A 7 -45.34 37.91 33.84
N ASP A 8 -45.01 38.17 32.57
CA ASP A 8 -45.31 37.22 31.47
C ASP A 8 -44.05 36.36 31.38
N GLY A 9 -44.07 35.22 32.08
CA GLY A 9 -43.00 34.24 32.03
C GLY A 9 -43.10 33.47 30.70
N PRO A 10 -42.14 33.62 29.77
CA PRO A 10 -42.16 32.89 28.51
C PRO A 10 -41.94 31.40 28.78
N CYS A 11 -42.72 30.55 28.11
CA CYS A 11 -42.41 29.14 27.95
C CYS A 11 -40.95 29.01 27.51
N GLU A 12 -40.13 28.42 28.36
CA GLU A 12 -38.73 28.18 28.09
C GLU A 12 -38.61 27.29 26.85
N HIS A 13 -38.33 27.93 25.72
CA HIS A 13 -37.58 27.33 24.65
C HIS A 13 -36.24 26.90 25.23
N THR A 14 -36.12 25.65 25.64
CA THR A 14 -34.81 25.00 25.62
C THR A 14 -34.48 24.73 24.16
N PRO A 15 -33.52 25.45 23.54
CA PRO A 15 -32.91 24.93 22.33
C PRO A 15 -32.32 23.58 22.72
N THR A 16 -32.72 22.52 22.02
CA THR A 16 -32.01 21.26 22.04
C THR A 16 -30.57 21.58 21.65
N GLU A 17 -29.73 21.67 22.67
CA GLU A 17 -28.29 21.68 22.53
C GLU A 17 -27.96 20.40 21.78
N GLU A 18 -27.54 20.57 20.53
CA GLU A 18 -27.01 19.52 19.70
C GLU A 18 -25.93 18.79 20.51
N PRO A 19 -25.99 17.46 20.70
CA PRO A 19 -24.73 16.77 20.77
C PRO A 19 -24.02 17.04 19.42
N PRO A 20 -22.76 17.47 19.42
CA PRO A 20 -22.01 17.50 18.16
C PRO A 20 -22.16 16.12 17.54
N SER A 21 -22.59 16.08 16.27
CA SER A 21 -22.43 14.88 15.45
C SER A 21 -21.01 14.42 15.68
N GLU A 22 -20.86 13.22 16.23
CA GLU A 22 -19.55 12.62 16.46
C GLU A 22 -18.80 12.72 15.13
N HIS A 23 -17.87 13.67 15.09
CA HIS A 23 -16.78 13.66 14.15
C HIS A 23 -15.99 12.39 14.47
N ASP A 24 -16.36 11.30 13.82
CA ASP A 24 -15.36 10.53 13.08
C ASP A 24 -15.87 10.42 11.64
N THR A 25 -15.95 11.58 10.99
CA THR A 25 -15.30 11.65 9.68
C THR A 25 -13.96 11.00 9.90
N THR A 26 -13.76 9.78 9.41
CA THR A 26 -12.42 9.31 9.26
C THR A 26 -11.81 10.19 8.17
N GLU A 27 -11.34 11.39 8.53
CA GLU A 27 -10.40 12.18 7.72
C GLU A 27 -9.07 11.42 7.56
N ALA A 28 -8.94 10.23 8.18
CA ALA A 28 -7.70 9.55 8.49
C ALA A 28 -7.77 8.00 8.39
N GLN A 29 -8.66 7.42 7.55
CA GLN A 29 -8.31 6.12 6.93
C GLN A 29 -7.30 6.50 5.86
N SER A 30 -6.06 6.67 6.33
CA SER A 30 -4.88 7.21 5.67
C SER A 30 -5.01 7.23 4.15
N ARG A 31 -4.69 8.33 3.47
CA ARG A 31 -4.32 8.30 2.03
C ARG A 31 -3.67 6.94 1.70
N GLU A 32 -4.31 6.18 0.81
CA GLU A 32 -5.00 4.89 1.04
C GLU A 32 -4.23 3.66 1.62
N GLY A 33 -3.29 3.86 2.54
CA GLY A 33 -2.39 2.81 3.03
C GLY A 33 -1.07 2.83 2.27
N ARG A 34 0.00 2.40 2.94
CA ARG A 34 1.34 2.54 2.38
C ARG A 34 1.60 1.45 1.36
N VAL A 35 2.00 1.86 0.17
CA VAL A 35 2.35 0.99 -0.95
C VAL A 35 3.86 0.88 -1.06
N CYS A 36 4.35 -0.35 -1.20
CA CYS A 36 5.70 -0.65 -1.62
C CYS A 36 5.69 -1.04 -3.10
N VAL A 37 6.22 -0.16 -3.97
CA VAL A 37 6.36 -0.41 -5.40
C VAL A 37 7.68 -1.13 -5.65
N VAL A 38 7.61 -2.33 -6.23
CA VAL A 38 8.80 -3.16 -6.52
C VAL A 38 8.86 -3.54 -7.99
N ALA A 39 10.07 -3.52 -8.53
CA ALA A 39 10.33 -4.09 -9.85
C ALA A 39 10.32 -5.61 -9.77
N VAL A 40 9.49 -6.23 -10.60
CA VAL A 40 9.39 -7.69 -10.73
C VAL A 40 9.62 -8.11 -12.18
N GLN A 41 10.38 -9.20 -12.33
CA GLN A 41 10.48 -9.93 -13.59
C GLN A 41 9.24 -10.80 -13.78
N GLU A 42 9.07 -11.36 -14.99
CA GLU A 42 7.90 -12.16 -15.33
C GLU A 42 7.73 -13.36 -14.40
N ASP A 43 8.80 -14.12 -14.12
CA ASP A 43 8.78 -15.26 -13.19
C ASP A 43 8.33 -14.86 -11.78
N THR A 44 8.86 -13.75 -11.25
CA THR A 44 8.45 -13.23 -9.94
C THR A 44 6.99 -12.78 -9.95
N PHE A 45 6.54 -12.16 -11.05
CA PHE A 45 5.15 -11.74 -11.23
C PHE A 45 4.18 -12.92 -11.27
N GLU A 46 4.56 -14.04 -11.90
CA GLU A 46 3.76 -15.28 -11.86
C GLU A 46 3.57 -15.79 -10.44
N ARG A 47 4.60 -15.67 -9.58
CA ARG A 47 4.49 -16.05 -8.16
C ARG A 47 3.64 -15.08 -7.35
N CYS A 48 3.73 -13.79 -7.64
CA CYS A 48 2.83 -12.80 -7.06
C CYS A 48 1.37 -13.16 -7.36
N ARG A 49 1.06 -13.62 -8.58
CA ARG A 49 -0.28 -14.11 -8.94
C ARG A 49 -0.70 -15.35 -8.15
N ASN A 50 0.24 -16.14 -7.64
CA ASN A 50 -0.02 -17.27 -6.75
C ASN A 50 -0.13 -16.86 -5.27
N GLY A 51 -0.15 -15.56 -4.97
CA GLY A 51 -0.40 -15.04 -3.63
C GLY A 51 0.84 -14.84 -2.78
N PHE A 52 2.06 -14.84 -3.34
CA PHE A 52 3.25 -14.55 -2.54
C PHE A 52 4.37 -13.82 -3.29
N TYR A 53 5.09 -12.97 -2.56
CA TYR A 53 6.28 -12.26 -3.03
C TYR A 53 7.47 -12.47 -2.08
N PRO A 54 8.58 -13.07 -2.53
CA PRO A 54 9.76 -13.22 -1.70
C PRO A 54 10.72 -12.03 -1.81
N ALA A 55 11.26 -11.60 -0.67
CA ALA A 55 12.32 -10.58 -0.61
C ALA A 55 13.47 -11.03 0.29
N PRO A 56 14.73 -10.83 -0.12
CA PRO A 56 15.88 -11.07 0.77
C PRO A 56 15.78 -10.23 2.04
N ARG A 57 16.07 -10.83 3.21
CA ARG A 57 15.95 -10.19 4.52
C ARG A 57 16.82 -8.94 4.66
N SER A 58 17.88 -8.84 3.87
CA SER A 58 18.75 -7.67 3.88
C SER A 58 18.12 -6.42 3.24
N TYR A 59 16.99 -6.55 2.55
CA TYR A 59 16.37 -5.44 1.82
C TYR A 59 15.47 -4.59 2.73
N ASP A 60 15.44 -3.27 2.51
CA ASP A 60 14.69 -2.32 3.34
C ASP A 60 13.19 -2.64 3.43
N ARG A 61 12.60 -3.16 2.35
CA ARG A 61 11.19 -3.60 2.32
C ARG A 61 10.85 -4.68 3.35
N THR A 62 11.83 -5.43 3.85
CA THR A 62 11.56 -6.41 4.91
C THR A 62 11.47 -5.78 6.31
N ARG A 63 11.93 -4.54 6.46
CA ARG A 63 11.96 -3.80 7.73
C ARG A 63 10.90 -2.70 7.78
N GLU A 64 10.56 -2.16 6.62
CA GLU A 64 9.61 -1.07 6.52
C GLU A 64 8.16 -1.57 6.58
N PRO A 65 7.28 -0.96 7.41
CA PRO A 65 5.86 -1.29 7.43
C PRO A 65 5.18 -0.72 6.18
N PHE A 66 4.35 -1.54 5.55
CA PHE A 66 3.49 -1.17 4.42
C PHE A 66 2.33 -2.17 4.29
N ASP A 67 1.23 -1.70 3.73
CA ASP A 67 -0.05 -2.43 3.66
C ASP A 67 -0.27 -3.06 2.28
N PHE A 68 0.30 -2.45 1.24
CA PHE A 68 0.11 -2.87 -0.15
C PHE A 68 1.44 -3.02 -0.87
N LEU A 69 1.48 -3.95 -1.83
CA LEU A 69 2.61 -4.15 -2.71
C LEU A 69 2.17 -3.92 -4.15
N ALA A 70 2.83 -2.98 -4.83
CA ALA A 70 2.58 -2.66 -6.23
C ALA A 70 3.68 -3.26 -7.12
N LEU A 71 3.26 -3.83 -8.24
CA LEU A 71 4.11 -4.63 -9.12
C LEU A 71 4.47 -3.82 -10.36
N TYR A 72 5.68 -3.26 -10.38
CA TYR A 72 6.28 -2.71 -11.59
C TYR A 72 6.80 -3.85 -12.45
N ARG A 73 6.12 -4.12 -13.56
CA ARG A 73 6.56 -5.11 -14.55
C ARG A 73 7.65 -4.48 -15.40
N THR A 74 8.85 -5.09 -15.41
CA THR A 74 9.95 -4.65 -16.26
C THR A 74 9.63 -4.84 -17.76
N ALA A 75 10.58 -4.52 -18.64
CA ALA A 75 10.41 -4.74 -20.08
C ALA A 75 9.93 -6.18 -20.36
N PRO A 76 9.00 -6.38 -21.32
CA PRO A 76 8.49 -5.41 -22.29
C PRO A 76 7.35 -4.51 -21.80
N VAL A 77 6.78 -4.75 -20.62
CA VAL A 77 5.59 -4.01 -20.13
C VAL A 77 5.98 -2.62 -19.63
N SER A 78 7.05 -2.52 -18.85
CA SER A 78 7.60 -1.25 -18.33
C SER A 78 6.54 -0.36 -17.68
N ALA A 79 5.69 -0.93 -16.83
CA ALA A 79 4.62 -0.20 -16.15
C ALA A 79 4.22 -0.88 -14.83
N VAL A 80 3.69 -0.09 -13.89
CA VAL A 80 2.96 -0.64 -12.74
C VAL A 80 1.54 -0.95 -13.19
N THR A 81 1.14 -2.22 -13.04
CA THR A 81 -0.12 -2.71 -13.61
C THR A 81 -1.06 -3.28 -12.57
N GLN A 82 -0.53 -3.78 -11.45
CA GLN A 82 -1.30 -4.37 -10.36
C GLN A 82 -0.72 -3.98 -9.01
N TYR A 83 -1.57 -4.04 -7.99
CA TYR A 83 -1.19 -4.04 -6.59
C TYR A 83 -1.96 -5.12 -5.84
N ALA A 84 -1.42 -5.56 -4.70
CA ALA A 84 -2.08 -6.51 -3.82
C ALA A 84 -1.88 -6.11 -2.36
N PRO A 85 -2.87 -6.33 -1.48
CA PRO A 85 -2.68 -6.16 -0.04
C PRO A 85 -1.73 -7.21 0.50
N VAL A 86 -0.85 -6.82 1.41
CA VAL A 86 -0.01 -7.77 2.16
C VAL A 86 -0.79 -8.26 3.36
N THR A 87 -1.06 -9.56 3.40
CA THR A 87 -1.84 -10.17 4.49
C THR A 87 -0.95 -10.74 5.59
N ASP A 88 0.23 -11.24 5.23
CA ASP A 88 1.18 -11.82 6.19
C ASP A 88 2.64 -11.66 5.73
N ARG A 89 3.58 -11.87 6.64
CA ARG A 89 5.03 -11.73 6.43
C ARG A 89 5.76 -12.88 7.11
N ILE A 90 6.14 -13.88 6.33
CA ILE A 90 6.73 -15.12 6.82
C ILE A 90 8.23 -15.11 6.55
N GLU A 91 9.06 -15.08 7.60
CA GLU A 91 10.50 -15.31 7.44
C GLU A 91 10.75 -16.79 7.12
N GLN A 92 11.37 -17.07 5.98
CA GLN A 92 11.73 -18.41 5.55
C GLN A 92 13.23 -18.50 5.26
N THR A 93 13.85 -19.56 5.76
CA THR A 93 15.23 -19.95 5.40
C THR A 93 15.18 -21.00 4.29
N ARG A 94 16.12 -20.96 3.33
CA ARG A 94 16.19 -21.94 2.22
C ARG A 94 16.30 -23.37 2.75
N GLY A 95 15.38 -24.24 2.31
CA GLY A 95 15.28 -25.62 2.78
C GLY A 95 14.61 -25.79 4.15
N GLY A 96 14.20 -24.69 4.79
CA GLY A 96 13.37 -24.68 5.98
C GLY A 96 11.86 -24.69 5.65
N PRO A 97 11.00 -24.81 6.67
CA PRO A 97 9.55 -24.78 6.48
C PRO A 97 9.10 -23.41 5.96
N GLY A 98 8.17 -23.40 5.03
CA GLY A 98 7.55 -22.18 4.51
C GLY A 98 6.92 -22.37 3.13
N PRO A 99 6.31 -21.31 2.57
CA PRO A 99 5.57 -21.37 1.31
C PRO A 99 6.45 -21.59 0.08
N MET A 100 7.75 -21.26 0.14
CA MET A 100 8.65 -21.40 -1.01
C MET A 100 9.31 -22.78 -1.11
N SER A 101 9.25 -23.36 -2.30
CA SER A 101 10.01 -24.55 -2.69
C SER A 101 11.38 -24.20 -3.26
N GLU A 102 12.30 -25.16 -3.36
CA GLU A 102 13.65 -24.92 -3.91
C GLU A 102 13.66 -24.34 -5.34
N ALA A 103 12.70 -24.75 -6.18
CA ALA A 103 12.50 -24.18 -7.50
C ALA A 103 12.11 -22.69 -7.45
N ASP A 104 11.35 -22.29 -6.43
CA ASP A 104 10.90 -20.91 -6.25
C ASP A 104 12.08 -20.02 -5.85
N TRP A 105 12.94 -20.53 -4.96
CA TRP A 105 14.20 -19.87 -4.61
C TRP A 105 15.09 -19.66 -5.84
N ALA A 106 15.27 -20.70 -6.66
CA ALA A 106 16.06 -20.62 -7.89
C ALA A 106 15.50 -19.61 -8.91
N ALA A 107 14.18 -19.47 -8.99
CA ALA A 107 13.53 -18.58 -9.94
C ALA A 107 13.44 -17.11 -9.46
N THR A 108 13.37 -16.88 -8.14
CA THR A 108 13.02 -15.55 -7.59
C THR A 108 14.08 -14.91 -6.71
N VAL A 109 14.95 -15.70 -6.07
CA VAL A 109 15.96 -15.18 -5.12
C VAL A 109 17.35 -15.29 -5.74
N ASP A 110 17.73 -16.48 -6.21
CA ASP A 110 19.06 -16.77 -6.76
C ASP A 110 19.52 -15.82 -7.89
N PRO A 111 18.63 -15.27 -8.75
CA PRO A 111 19.05 -14.30 -9.76
C PRO A 111 19.45 -12.92 -9.19
N PHE A 112 19.06 -12.60 -7.96
CA PHE A 112 19.22 -11.26 -7.36
C PHE A 112 20.05 -11.26 -6.07
N SER A 113 20.17 -12.40 -5.38
CA SER A 113 20.88 -12.50 -4.11
C SER A 113 21.26 -13.94 -3.78
N ASP A 114 22.44 -14.13 -3.18
CA ASP A 114 22.88 -15.39 -2.58
C ASP A 114 22.34 -15.59 -1.14
N GLU A 115 21.48 -14.69 -0.66
CA GLU A 115 20.95 -14.73 0.71
C GLU A 115 20.08 -15.98 0.92
N ARG A 116 20.30 -16.68 2.04
CA ARG A 116 19.57 -17.93 2.36
C ARG A 116 18.35 -17.70 3.27
N VAL A 117 18.04 -16.45 3.58
CA VAL A 117 16.90 -16.05 4.42
C VAL A 117 16.12 -14.96 3.69
N VAL A 118 14.83 -15.18 3.50
CA VAL A 118 13.92 -14.25 2.83
C VAL A 118 12.70 -14.01 3.71
N VAL A 119 12.06 -12.87 3.52
CA VAL A 119 10.71 -12.62 4.01
C VAL A 119 9.76 -12.83 2.84
N VAL A 120 8.86 -13.79 2.98
CA VAL A 120 7.79 -14.07 2.04
C VAL A 120 6.58 -13.26 2.46
N PHE A 121 6.22 -12.29 1.63
CA PHE A 121 4.99 -11.53 1.79
C PHE A 121 3.84 -12.34 1.20
N GLU A 122 2.88 -12.72 2.02
CA GLU A 122 1.62 -13.26 1.52
C GLU A 122 0.79 -12.10 0.98
N LEU A 123 0.34 -12.25 -0.26
CA LEU A 123 -0.45 -11.28 -0.98
C LEU A 123 -1.89 -11.79 -1.02
N GLY A 124 -2.83 -10.90 -0.72
CA GLY A 124 -4.23 -11.13 -1.03
C GLY A 124 -4.50 -11.02 -2.54
N ASP A 125 -5.74 -10.72 -2.90
CA ASP A 125 -6.13 -10.63 -4.31
C ASP A 125 -5.36 -9.54 -5.07
N LEU A 126 -4.83 -9.89 -6.24
CA LEU A 126 -4.18 -8.94 -7.13
C LEU A 126 -5.25 -8.06 -7.80
N VAL A 127 -5.22 -6.78 -7.47
CA VAL A 127 -6.11 -5.77 -8.02
C VAL A 127 -5.43 -5.08 -9.20
N PRO A 128 -5.99 -5.15 -10.42
CA PRO A 128 -5.47 -4.37 -11.54
C PRO A 128 -5.73 -2.88 -11.35
N LEU A 129 -4.72 -2.07 -11.69
CA LEU A 129 -4.91 -0.62 -11.77
C LEU A 129 -5.79 -0.30 -12.99
N ALA A 130 -6.73 0.63 -12.80
CA ALA A 130 -7.57 1.12 -13.90
C ALA A 130 -6.72 1.78 -14.99
N THR A 131 -5.68 2.52 -14.56
CA THR A 131 -4.69 3.13 -15.44
C THR A 131 -3.31 2.63 -15.04
N PRO A 132 -2.59 1.92 -15.93
CA PRO A 132 -1.21 1.53 -15.65
C PRO A 132 -0.29 2.74 -15.54
N VAL A 133 0.54 2.76 -14.49
CA VAL A 133 1.57 3.79 -14.31
C VAL A 133 2.73 3.48 -15.24
N ARG A 134 2.91 4.27 -16.30
CA ARG A 134 3.92 3.98 -17.34
C ARG A 134 5.31 4.41 -16.90
N ASN A 135 6.32 3.65 -17.31
CA ASN A 135 7.70 4.11 -17.20
C ASN A 135 8.01 5.19 -18.24
N ASP A 136 8.25 6.40 -17.76
CA ASP A 136 8.79 7.55 -18.50
C ASP A 136 10.22 7.92 -18.07
N GLN A 137 10.84 7.11 -17.22
CA GLN A 137 12.21 7.28 -16.71
C GLN A 137 13.04 5.99 -16.83
N THR A 138 13.98 5.78 -15.90
CA THR A 138 14.88 4.61 -15.87
C THR A 138 14.25 3.35 -15.23
N GLY A 139 12.94 3.37 -14.95
CA GLY A 139 12.21 2.33 -14.23
C GLY A 139 12.39 2.40 -12.71
N VAL A 140 11.69 1.53 -11.99
CA VAL A 140 11.81 1.41 -10.53
C VAL A 140 13.10 0.67 -10.18
N ARG A 141 13.97 1.31 -9.38
CA ARG A 141 15.17 0.68 -8.81
C ARG A 141 15.00 0.49 -7.31
N GLY A 142 15.08 -0.75 -6.85
CA GLY A 142 14.85 -1.09 -5.44
C GLY A 142 13.37 -1.15 -5.09
N ALA A 143 12.99 -0.48 -4.01
CA ALA A 143 11.61 -0.34 -3.57
C ALA A 143 11.29 1.15 -3.40
N TRP A 144 10.14 1.58 -3.91
CA TRP A 144 9.62 2.94 -3.66
C TRP A 144 8.43 2.85 -2.72
N TYR A 145 8.23 3.89 -1.92
CA TYR A 145 7.12 3.95 -0.98
C TYR A 145 6.25 5.17 -1.32
N CYS A 146 4.97 4.92 -1.53
CA CYS A 146 3.97 5.96 -1.79
C CYS A 146 2.65 5.58 -1.10
N THR A 147 1.62 6.41 -1.22
CA THR A 147 0.28 6.01 -0.81
C THR A 147 -0.45 5.30 -1.96
N LEU A 148 -1.50 4.54 -1.66
CA LEU A 148 -2.33 3.89 -2.68
C LEU A 148 -3.11 4.91 -3.52
N ASP A 149 -3.41 6.08 -2.97
CA ASP A 149 -4.01 7.21 -3.70
C ASP A 149 -3.04 7.73 -4.78
N ASP A 150 -1.80 8.05 -4.38
CA ASP A 150 -0.75 8.49 -5.31
C ASP A 150 -0.53 7.46 -6.45
N LEU A 151 -0.58 6.16 -6.11
CA LEU A 151 -0.43 5.09 -7.09
C LEU A 151 -1.56 5.10 -8.13
N ARG A 152 -2.79 5.39 -7.72
CA ARG A 152 -3.98 5.39 -8.59
C ARG A 152 -4.09 6.66 -9.42
N GLU A 153 -3.63 7.78 -8.89
CA GLU A 153 -3.64 9.06 -9.59
C GLU A 153 -2.47 9.21 -10.57
N ALA A 154 -1.30 8.64 -10.27
CA ALA A 154 -0.12 8.75 -11.12
C ALA A 154 -0.33 8.09 -12.49
N GLY A 155 -0.05 8.82 -13.57
CA GLY A 155 0.01 8.28 -14.92
C GLY A 155 1.41 7.76 -15.29
N THR A 156 2.45 8.32 -14.66
CA THR A 156 3.85 7.95 -14.92
C THR A 156 4.70 7.73 -13.67
N LEU A 157 5.84 7.05 -13.84
CA LEU A 157 6.80 6.85 -12.74
C LEU A 157 7.39 8.17 -12.26
N SER A 158 7.58 9.17 -13.12
CA SER A 158 8.00 10.51 -12.68
C SER A 158 7.02 11.10 -11.66
N GLU A 159 5.72 11.08 -11.97
CA GLU A 159 4.67 11.62 -11.11
C GLU A 159 4.63 10.87 -9.78
N LEU A 160 4.69 9.53 -9.84
CA LEU A 160 4.73 8.68 -8.64
C LEU A 160 5.97 8.95 -7.78
N SER A 161 7.13 9.15 -8.40
CA SER A 161 8.38 9.44 -7.67
C SER A 161 8.37 10.82 -6.99
N ALA A 162 7.66 11.78 -7.56
CA ALA A 162 7.50 13.11 -6.97
C ALA A 162 6.60 13.04 -5.73
N ALA A 163 5.52 12.27 -5.81
CA ALA A 163 4.63 12.01 -4.68
C ALA A 163 5.31 11.20 -3.56
N ALA A 164 6.13 10.21 -3.90
CA ALA A 164 6.89 9.39 -2.94
C ALA A 164 7.93 10.16 -2.11
N GLN A 165 8.32 11.37 -2.55
CA GLN A 165 9.31 12.22 -1.89
C GLN A 165 8.69 13.43 -1.15
N ALA A 166 7.37 13.59 -1.25
CA ALA A 166 6.62 14.70 -0.64
C ALA A 166 6.24 14.39 0.81
#